data_AF-A0A7X2SZ45-F1
#
_entry.id   AF-A0A7X2SZ45-F1
#
_cell.length_a   1.000
_cell.length_b   1.000
_cell.length_c   1.000
_cell.angle_alpha   90.00
_cell.angle_beta   90.00
_cell.angle_gamma   90.00
#
_symmetry.space_group_name_H-M   'P 1'
#
loop_
_entity.id
_entity.type
_entity.pdbx_description
1 polymer ?
#
loop_
_entity_poly.entity_id
_entity_poly.type
_entity_poly.pdbx_seq_one_letter_code
_entity_poly.pdbx_strand_id
1 'polypeptide(L)'
;DRRTIIFIKGLMLVAALLLCGFSGGLSALLIASFITGLTATVAQDIVPASAALAPERSRGKTVGTVMTGLLVGILLSRVVSGVVAEYFGWRTMYMIAALAVLLI
;
A
#
# COMPACT_ATOMS: atom_id res chain seq x y z
N ASP A 1 -3.71 16.14 14.56
CA ASP A 1 -4.90 15.28 14.65
C ASP A 1 -4.64 13.98 13.87
N ARG A 2 -4.92 12.79 14.43
CA ARG A 2 -4.51 11.49 13.82
C ARG A 2 -5.17 11.28 12.45
N ARG A 3 -6.40 11.77 12.28
CA ARG A 3 -7.13 11.73 11.00
C ARG A 3 -6.42 12.52 9.91
N THR A 4 -5.93 13.73 10.23
CA THR A 4 -5.17 14.57 9.30
C THR A 4 -3.87 13.89 8.85
N ILE A 5 -3.17 13.20 9.75
CA ILE A 5 -1.93 12.49 9.42
C ILE A 5 -2.21 11.33 8.44
N ILE A 6 -3.26 10.54 8.68
CA ILE A 6 -3.66 9.44 7.80
C ILE A 6 -4.04 9.99 6.41
N PHE A 7 -4.81 11.07 6.37
CA PHE A 7 -5.24 11.69 5.12
C PHE A 7 -4.07 12.26 4.31
N ILE A 8 -3.14 12.95 4.96
CA ILE A 8 -1.92 13.49 4.31
C ILE A 8 -1.04 12.35 3.79
N LYS A 9 -0.79 11.31 4.61
CA LYS A 9 -0.02 10.12 4.16
C LYS A 9 -0.68 9.46 2.95
N GLY A 10 -2.01 9.31 2.96
CA GLY A 10 -2.79 8.76 1.85
C GLY A 10 -2.62 9.58 0.58
N LEU A 11 -2.80 10.91 0.66
CA LEU A 11 -2.64 11.80 -0.48
C LEU A 11 -1.22 11.79 -1.04
N MET A 12 -0.21 11.74 -0.16
CA MET A 12 1.19 11.65 -0.55
C MET A 12 1.50 10.33 -1.26
N LEU A 13 0.90 9.22 -0.81
CA LEU A 13 1.00 7.91 -1.45
C LEU A 13 0.31 7.91 -2.82
N VAL A 14 -0.88 8.50 -2.95
CA VAL A 14 -1.58 8.67 -4.24
C VAL A 14 -0.69 9.44 -5.22
N ALA A 15 -0.11 10.56 -4.79
CA ALA A 15 0.79 11.36 -5.63
C ALA A 15 2.01 10.54 -6.08
N ALA A 16 2.63 9.77 -5.18
CA ALA A 16 3.78 8.92 -5.49
C ALA A 16 3.43 7.83 -6.52
N LEU A 17 2.26 7.18 -6.39
CA LEU A 17 1.78 6.17 -7.31
C LEU A 17 1.46 6.75 -8.70
N LEU A 18 0.86 7.95 -8.76
CA LEU A 18 0.64 8.65 -10.03
C LEU A 18 1.96 9.03 -10.70
N LEU A 19 2.97 9.47 -9.93
CA LEU A 19 4.31 9.73 -10.46
C LEU A 19 4.94 8.47 -11.06
N CYS A 20 4.77 7.30 -10.45
CA CYS A 20 5.18 6.02 -11.04
C CYS A 20 4.43 5.72 -12.34
N GLY A 21 3.11 5.91 -12.36
CA GLY A 21 2.27 5.66 -13.54
C GLY A 21 2.59 6.59 -14.73
N PHE A 22 3.00 7.84 -14.46
CA PHE A 22 3.33 8.84 -15.48
C PHE A 22 4.85 9.02 -15.72
N SER A 23 5.72 8.23 -15.09
CA SER A 23 7.18 8.39 -15.22
C SER A 23 7.67 8.21 -16.68
N GLY A 24 8.28 9.24 -17.27
CA GLY A 24 8.78 9.20 -18.65
C GLY A 24 10.13 8.49 -18.86
N GLY A 25 10.77 8.01 -17.79
CA GLY A 25 12.07 7.35 -17.85
C GLY A 25 12.49 6.74 -16.52
N LEU A 26 13.59 5.97 -16.53
CA LEU A 26 14.07 5.19 -15.39
C LEU A 26 14.36 6.05 -14.15
N SER A 27 15.03 7.19 -14.33
CA SER A 27 15.39 8.07 -13.20
C SER A 27 14.16 8.61 -12.46
N ALA A 28 13.12 9.01 -13.20
CA ALA A 28 11.86 9.47 -12.63
C ALA A 28 11.14 8.34 -11.89
N LEU A 29 11.16 7.12 -12.45
CA LEU A 29 10.57 5.94 -11.82
C LEU A 29 11.28 5.56 -10.52
N LEU A 30 12.62 5.65 -10.48
CA LEU A 30 13.40 5.37 -9.27
C LEU A 30 13.09 6.36 -8.14
N ILE A 31 13.02 7.66 -8.45
CA ILE A 31 12.67 8.69 -7.47
C ILE A 31 11.24 8.45 -6.96
N ALA A 32 10.28 8.21 -7.84
CA ALA A 32 8.90 7.93 -7.46
C ALA A 32 8.78 6.64 -6.62
N SER A 33 9.55 5.60 -6.95
CA SER A 33 9.60 4.35 -6.19
C SER A 33 10.21 4.54 -4.80
N PHE A 34 11.23 5.39 -4.69
CA PHE A 34 11.81 5.76 -3.41
C PHE A 34 10.79 6.48 -2.51
N ILE A 35 10.07 7.46 -3.05
CA ILE A 35 9.01 8.18 -2.32
C ILE A 35 7.88 7.22 -1.93
N THR A 36 7.50 6.30 -2.83
CA THR A 36 6.51 5.25 -2.55
C THR A 36 6.96 4.37 -1.39
N GLY A 37 8.24 3.96 -1.35
CA GLY A 37 8.80 3.17 -0.26
C GLY A 37 8.79 3.89 1.10
N LEU A 38 9.07 5.20 1.12
CA LEU A 38 9.01 6.02 2.35
C LEU A 38 7.58 6.19 2.87
N THR A 39 6.59 6.20 1.99
CA THR A 39 5.19 6.45 2.33
C THR A 39 4.39 5.16 2.57
N ALA A 40 4.81 4.03 2.01
CA ALA A 40 4.18 2.72 2.15
C ALA A 40 4.47 2.01 3.49
N THR A 41 4.34 2.75 4.60
CA THR A 41 4.58 2.25 5.98
C THR A 41 3.31 1.76 6.69
N VAL A 42 2.16 1.81 6.00
CA VAL A 42 0.84 1.48 6.58
C VAL A 42 0.78 0.06 7.17
N ALA A 43 1.40 -0.93 6.52
CA ALA A 43 1.44 -2.30 7.03
C ALA A 43 2.16 -2.40 8.39
N GLN A 44 3.19 -1.58 8.61
CA GLN A 44 3.96 -1.54 9.85
C GLN A 44 3.17 -0.86 10.97
N ASP A 45 2.29 0.09 10.63
CA ASP A 45 1.40 0.77 11.58
C ASP A 45 0.20 -0.12 12.00
N ILE A 46 -0.35 -0.92 11.07
CA ILE A 46 -1.56 -1.75 11.30
C ILE A 46 -1.32 -2.86 12.35
N VAL A 47 -0.17 -3.52 12.31
CA VAL A 47 0.10 -4.68 13.18
C VAL A 47 0.10 -4.29 14.67
N PRO A 48 0.89 -3.30 15.13
CA PRO A 48 0.86 -2.85 16.52
C PRO A 48 -0.48 -2.24 16.92
N ALA A 49 -1.14 -1.52 16.00
CA ALA A 49 -2.46 -0.95 16.25
C ALA A 49 -3.51 -2.04 16.52
N SER A 50 -3.49 -3.13 15.73
CA SER A 50 -4.38 -4.28 15.96
C SER A 50 -4.11 -4.97 17.29
N ALA A 51 -2.83 -5.05 17.71
CA ALA A 51 -2.47 -5.61 19.01
C ALA A 51 -2.95 -4.72 20.17
N ALA A 52 -2.84 -3.40 20.02
CA ALA A 52 -3.25 -2.44 21.04
C ALA A 52 -4.77 -2.39 21.24
N LEU A 53 -5.55 -2.55 20.15
CA LEU A 53 -7.02 -2.52 20.18
C LEU A 53 -7.65 -3.87 20.58
N ALA A 54 -6.90 -4.98 20.47
CA ALA A 54 -7.41 -6.31 20.79
C ALA A 54 -7.45 -6.59 22.31
N PRO A 55 -8.51 -7.27 22.81
CA PRO A 55 -8.53 -7.80 24.17
C PRO A 55 -7.37 -8.76 24.43
N GLU A 56 -6.76 -8.71 25.62
CA GLU A 56 -5.56 -9.49 25.99
C GLU A 56 -5.67 -10.97 25.63
N ARG A 57 -6.82 -11.57 25.93
CA ARG A 57 -7.11 -13.00 25.70
C ARG A 57 -7.17 -13.40 24.21
N SER A 58 -7.32 -12.43 23.31
CA SER A 58 -7.47 -12.62 21.86
C SER A 58 -6.41 -11.89 21.02
N ARG A 59 -5.44 -11.22 21.66
CA ARG A 59 -4.40 -10.43 21.01
C ARG A 59 -3.60 -11.26 20.01
N GLY A 60 -3.16 -12.45 20.40
CA GLY A 60 -2.41 -13.36 19.52
C GLY A 60 -3.21 -13.78 18.28
N LYS A 61 -4.48 -14.13 18.45
CA LYS A 61 -5.38 -14.49 17.33
C LYS A 61 -5.61 -13.30 16.39
N THR A 62 -5.79 -12.10 16.93
CA THR A 62 -6.02 -10.88 16.15
C THR A 62 -4.80 -10.53 15.31
N VAL A 63 -3.62 -10.47 15.93
CA VAL A 63 -2.36 -10.19 15.24
C VAL A 63 -2.06 -11.26 14.19
N GLY A 64 -2.27 -12.54 14.51
CA GLY A 64 -2.12 -13.63 13.56
C GLY A 64 -3.01 -13.46 12.33
N THR A 65 -4.29 -13.11 12.55
CA THR A 65 -5.25 -12.87 11.44
C THR A 65 -4.82 -11.70 10.56
N VAL A 66 -4.38 -10.60 11.16
CA VAL A 66 -3.89 -9.41 10.44
C VAL A 66 -2.63 -9.74 9.62
N MET A 67 -1.67 -10.45 10.20
CA MET A 67 -0.46 -10.88 9.50
C MET A 67 -0.76 -11.84 8.35
N THR A 68 -1.65 -12.81 8.55
CA THR A 68 -2.08 -13.71 7.47
C THR A 68 -2.74 -12.92 6.34
N GLY A 69 -3.65 -12.00 6.65
CA GLY A 69 -4.28 -11.13 5.65
C GLY A 69 -3.26 -10.29 4.88
N LEU A 70 -2.27 -9.73 5.57
CA LEU A 70 -1.18 -8.97 4.95
C LEU A 70 -0.35 -9.83 4.00
N LEU A 71 0.08 -11.02 4.42
CA LEU A 71 0.87 -11.94 3.60
C LEU A 71 0.08 -12.41 2.38
N VAL A 72 -1.18 -12.79 2.57
CA VAL A 72 -2.07 -13.19 1.47
C VAL A 72 -2.27 -12.02 0.50
N GLY A 73 -2.49 -10.81 1.00
CA GLY A 73 -2.61 -9.60 0.18
C GLY A 73 -1.34 -9.31 -0.63
N ILE A 74 -0.15 -9.42 -0.03
CA ILE A 74 1.13 -9.24 -0.71
C ILE A 74 1.29 -10.28 -1.84
N LEU A 75 1.00 -11.55 -1.56
CA LEU A 75 1.10 -12.62 -2.56
C LEU A 75 0.08 -12.43 -3.69
N LEU A 76 -1.18 -12.16 -3.36
CA LEU A 76 -2.25 -11.94 -4.33
C LEU A 76 -1.97 -10.71 -5.19
N SER A 77 -1.42 -9.64 -4.60
CA SER A 77 -1.04 -8.43 -5.35
C SER A 77 -0.05 -8.73 -6.46
N ARG A 78 0.86 -9.70 -6.29
CA ARG A 78 1.81 -10.10 -7.33
C ARG A 78 1.10 -10.76 -8.51
N VAL A 79 0.15 -11.64 -8.25
CA VAL A 79 -0.64 -12.32 -9.29
C VAL A 79 -1.48 -11.29 -10.06
N VAL A 80 -2.23 -10.46 -9.34
CA VAL A 80 -3.08 -9.42 -9.95
C VAL A 80 -2.23 -8.43 -10.75
N SER A 81 -1.12 -7.95 -10.18
CA SER A 81 -0.23 -7.02 -10.87
C SER A 81 0.41 -7.64 -12.12
N GLY A 82 0.76 -8.94 -12.07
CA GLY A 82 1.31 -9.67 -13.22
C GLY A 82 0.31 -9.76 -14.36
N VAL A 83 -0.93 -10.18 -14.06
CA VAL A 83 -2.01 -10.24 -15.05
C VAL A 83 -2.31 -8.86 -15.62
N VAL A 84 -2.45 -7.83 -14.78
CA VAL A 84 -2.67 -6.45 -15.24
C VAL A 84 -1.51 -5.96 -16.10
N ALA A 85 -0.27 -6.27 -15.72
CA ALA A 85 0.91 -5.86 -16.48
C ALA A 85 0.98 -6.55 -17.86
N GLU A 86 0.55 -7.80 -17.95
CA GLU A 86 0.52 -8.56 -19.20
C GLU A 86 -0.52 -8.01 -20.20
N TYR A 87 -1.74 -7.73 -19.75
CA TYR A 87 -2.83 -7.30 -20.63
C TYR A 87 -2.93 -5.77 -20.82
N PHE A 88 -2.59 -4.99 -19.81
CA PHE A 88 -2.79 -3.52 -19.78
C PHE A 88 -1.50 -2.73 -19.54
N GLY A 89 -0.36 -3.41 -19.40
CA GLY A 89 0.91 -2.78 -19.08
C GLY A 89 1.08 -2.47 -17.59
N TRP A 90 2.33 -2.50 -17.13
CA TRP A 90 2.70 -2.34 -15.71
C TRP A 90 2.27 -0.99 -15.11
N ARG A 91 2.16 0.06 -15.94
CA ARG A 91 1.78 1.41 -15.50
C ARG A 91 0.34 1.47 -14.99
N THR A 92 -0.53 0.64 -15.55
CA THR A 92 -1.95 0.57 -15.19
C THR A 92 -2.14 0.14 -13.74
N MET A 93 -1.28 -0.75 -13.23
CA MET A 93 -1.35 -1.19 -11.84
C MET A 93 -1.06 -0.05 -10.85
N TYR A 94 -0.17 0.88 -11.18
CA TYR A 94 0.07 2.07 -10.37
C TYR A 94 -1.15 3.00 -10.33
N MET A 95 -1.89 3.12 -11.44
CA MET A 95 -3.14 3.91 -11.47
C MET A 95 -4.26 3.25 -10.68
N ILE A 96 -4.40 1.92 -10.78
CA ILE A 96 -5.36 1.16 -9.97
C ILE A 96 -5.04 1.31 -8.48
N ALA A 97 -3.76 1.19 -8.10
CA ALA A 97 -3.35 1.38 -6.71
C ALA A 97 -3.63 2.81 -6.21
N ALA A 98 -3.37 3.83 -7.04
CA ALA A 98 -3.66 5.22 -6.68
C ALA A 98 -5.17 5.43 -6.44
N LEU A 99 -6.03 4.88 -7.30
CA LEU A 99 -7.48 4.92 -7.11
C LEU A 99 -7.92 4.17 -5.85
N ALA A 100 -7.35 2.99 -5.59
CA ALA A 100 -7.68 2.21 -4.40
C ALA A 100 -7.33 2.98 -3.10
N VAL A 101 -6.18 3.65 -3.05
CA VAL A 101 -5.79 4.47 -1.90
C VAL A 101 -6.67 5.71 -1.76
N LEU A 102 -7.07 6.34 -2.88
CA LEU A 102 -7.91 7.54 -2.87
C LEU A 102 -9.34 7.26 -2.35
N LEU A 103 -9.83 6.03 -2.50
CA LEU A 103 -11.15 5.61 -2.04
C LEU A 103 -11.22 5.27 -0.54
N ILE A 104 -10.08 5.18 0.15
CA ILE A 104 -9.97 4.88 1.59
C ILE A 104 -10.03 6.18 2.39
#